data_AF-A0A952TM36-F1
#
_entry.id   AF-A0A952TM36-F1
#
_cell.length_a   1.000
_cell.length_b   1.000
_cell.length_c   1.000
_cell.angle_alpha   90.00
_cell.angle_beta   90.00
_cell.angle_gamma   90.00
#
_symmetry.space_group_name_H-M   'P 1'
#
loop_
_entity.id
_entity.type
_entity.pdbx_description
1 polymer ?
#
loop_
_entity_poly.entity_id
_entity_poly.type
_entity_poly.pdbx_seq_one_letter_code
_entity_poly.pdbx_strand_id
1 'polypeptide(L)'
;MGKVIASPSQRWPGTVTLQSPLYLPQAAAWEAALGVVEDLPARVTHRTYLAALLPAVYACIERFDLAGWQASSPDQFPPTDEGVELAAWLVKEVAVVYAESVAPPPKASTPTPMPTPSESMAMAESPSAAPSSAS
;
A
#
# COMPACT_ATOMS: atom_id res chain seq x y z
N MET A 1 8.56 -9.33 10.22
CA MET A 1 8.31 -10.77 9.93
C MET A 1 7.93 -10.85 8.47
N GLY A 2 8.65 -11.60 7.64
CA GLY A 2 8.37 -11.63 6.20
C GLY A 2 6.98 -12.17 5.84
N LYS A 3 6.39 -11.66 4.74
CA LYS A 3 5.16 -12.18 4.14
C LYS A 3 5.52 -13.26 3.12
N VAL A 4 5.01 -14.48 3.31
CA VAL A 4 5.21 -15.57 2.36
C VAL A 4 4.08 -15.57 1.34
N ILE A 5 4.42 -15.54 0.05
CA ILE A 5 3.48 -15.54 -1.07
C ILE A 5 3.78 -16.74 -1.99
N ALA A 6 2.73 -17.36 -2.53
CA ALA A 6 2.86 -18.52 -3.42
C ALA A 6 2.89 -18.09 -4.89
N SER A 7 3.86 -18.61 -5.64
CA SER A 7 4.01 -18.33 -7.08
C SER A 7 2.82 -18.86 -7.87
N PRO A 8 2.21 -18.05 -8.76
CA PRO A 8 1.18 -18.52 -9.68
C PRO A 8 1.75 -19.26 -10.90
N SER A 9 3.08 -19.23 -11.10
CA SER A 9 3.72 -19.84 -12.27
C SER A 9 3.77 -21.36 -12.14
N GLN A 10 3.24 -22.07 -13.12
CA GLN A 10 3.38 -23.53 -13.22
C GLN A 10 4.84 -23.94 -13.50
N ARG A 11 5.61 -23.09 -14.18
CA ARG A 11 7.00 -23.34 -14.54
C ARG A 11 7.95 -23.21 -13.35
N TRP A 12 7.67 -22.26 -12.46
CA TRP A 12 8.43 -22.03 -11.23
C TRP A 12 7.49 -22.08 -10.03
N PRO A 13 7.03 -23.29 -9.64
CA PRO A 13 6.20 -23.46 -8.47
C PRO A 13 7.04 -23.22 -7.21
N GLY A 14 6.43 -22.67 -6.17
CA GLY A 14 7.11 -22.42 -4.90
C GLY A 14 6.61 -21.16 -4.20
N THR A 15 7.43 -20.61 -3.33
CA THR A 15 7.09 -19.41 -2.56
C THR A 15 8.17 -18.34 -2.65
N VAL A 16 7.78 -17.09 -2.41
CA VAL A 16 8.68 -15.95 -2.25
C VAL A 16 8.38 -15.33 -0.89
N THR A 17 9.42 -15.01 -0.14
CA THR A 17 9.29 -14.28 1.14
C THR A 17 9.61 -12.82 0.89
N LEU A 18 8.62 -11.96 1.05
CA LEU A 18 8.74 -10.51 1.00
C LEU A 18 9.03 -9.95 2.39
N GLN A 19 9.80 -8.88 2.48
CA GLN A 19 9.96 -8.18 3.75
C GLN A 19 8.66 -7.47 4.14
N SER A 20 8.21 -7.65 5.38
CA SER A 20 7.02 -6.98 5.93
C SER A 20 7.21 -6.65 7.42
N PRO A 21 7.03 -5.39 7.84
CA PRO A 21 6.87 -4.19 6.99
C PRO A 21 8.13 -3.92 6.16
N LEU A 22 8.03 -3.08 5.12
CA LEU A 22 9.20 -2.59 4.41
C LEU A 22 9.99 -1.62 5.30
N TYR A 23 11.31 -1.81 5.39
CA TYR A 23 12.20 -0.85 6.02
C TYR A 23 12.51 0.30 5.07
N LEU A 24 12.97 1.42 5.63
CA LEU A 24 13.33 2.63 4.88
C LEU A 24 14.15 2.39 3.59
N PRO A 25 15.24 1.58 3.58
CA PRO A 25 15.97 1.36 2.34
C PRO A 25 15.15 0.66 1.24
N GLN A 26 14.22 -0.23 1.60
CA GLN A 26 13.35 -0.88 0.62
C GLN A 26 12.25 0.05 0.12
N ALA A 27 11.63 0.80 1.04
CA ALA A 27 10.62 1.80 0.68
C ALA A 27 11.21 2.86 -0.26
N ALA A 28 12.41 3.37 0.06
CA ALA A 28 13.11 4.32 -0.79
C ALA A 28 13.48 3.74 -2.16
N ALA A 29 13.89 2.46 -2.24
CA ALA A 29 14.15 1.79 -3.51
C ALA A 29 12.87 1.67 -4.36
N TRP A 30 11.74 1.36 -3.74
CA TRP A 30 10.44 1.30 -4.40
C TRP A 30 9.99 2.67 -4.93
N GLU A 31 10.05 3.71 -4.10
CA GLU A 31 9.73 5.09 -4.49
C GLU A 31 10.64 5.59 -5.63
N ALA A 32 11.94 5.30 -5.56
CA ALA A 32 12.87 5.64 -6.63
C ALA A 32 12.50 4.96 -7.95
N ALA A 33 12.11 3.69 -7.91
CA ALA A 33 11.66 2.97 -9.10
C ALA A 33 10.33 3.52 -9.66
N LEU A 34 9.41 3.95 -8.79
CA LEU A 34 8.19 4.65 -9.23
C LEU A 34 8.53 5.98 -9.93
N GLY A 35 9.50 6.74 -9.42
CA GLY A 35 9.98 7.96 -10.08
C GLY A 35 10.59 7.68 -11.46
N VAL A 36 11.34 6.59 -11.62
CA VAL A 36 11.87 6.16 -12.93
C VAL A 36 10.72 5.83 -13.89
N VAL A 37 9.69 5.14 -13.41
CA VAL A 37 8.51 4.78 -14.20
C VAL A 37 7.70 6.02 -14.60
N GLU A 38 7.63 7.04 -13.76
CA GLU A 38 6.93 8.30 -14.06
C GLU A 38 7.63 9.10 -15.18
N ASP A 39 8.95 9.00 -15.28
CA ASP A 39 9.74 9.66 -16.33
C ASP A 39 9.70 8.92 -17.68
N LEU A 40 9.21 7.67 -17.71
CA LEU A 40 9.09 6.90 -18.94
C LEU A 40 8.08 7.55 -19.92
N PRO A 41 8.31 7.44 -21.25
CA PRO A 41 7.39 7.99 -22.23
C PRO A 41 6.00 7.35 -22.10
N ALA A 42 4.94 8.11 -22.42
CA ALA A 42 3.56 7.66 -22.29
C ALA A 42 3.20 6.34 -23.01
N ARG A 43 4.05 5.90 -23.95
CA ARG A 43 3.93 4.61 -24.65
C ARG A 43 5.20 3.80 -24.46
N VAL A 44 5.35 3.20 -23.28
CA VAL A 44 6.33 2.14 -23.04
C VAL A 44 5.73 0.76 -23.19
N THR A 45 6.57 -0.21 -23.53
CA THR A 45 6.15 -1.60 -23.50
C THR A 45 5.98 -2.06 -22.06
N HIS A 46 5.07 -3.00 -21.83
CA HIS A 46 4.88 -3.60 -20.50
C HIS A 46 6.17 -4.22 -19.95
N ARG A 47 7.02 -4.78 -20.82
CA ARG A 47 8.34 -5.33 -20.42
C ARG A 47 9.30 -4.25 -19.93
N THR A 48 9.33 -3.09 -20.59
CA THR A 48 10.13 -1.94 -20.16
C THR A 48 9.68 -1.43 -18.79
N TYR A 49 8.36 -1.33 -18.61
CA TYR A 49 7.77 -0.95 -17.32
C TYR A 49 8.18 -1.91 -16.19
N LEU A 50 8.06 -3.22 -16.41
CA LEU A 50 8.45 -4.22 -15.40
C LEU A 50 9.96 -4.22 -15.15
N ALA A 51 10.79 -4.07 -16.20
CA ALA A 51 12.23 -4.00 -16.07
C ALA A 51 12.68 -2.81 -15.20
N ALA A 52 11.99 -1.68 -15.28
CA ALA A 52 12.28 -0.52 -14.43
C ALA A 52 11.95 -0.77 -12.94
N LEU A 53 10.93 -1.59 -12.64
CA LEU A 53 10.52 -1.90 -11.28
C LEU A 53 11.26 -3.08 -10.64
N LEU A 54 11.77 -4.01 -11.45
CA LEU A 54 12.41 -5.24 -10.97
C LEU A 54 13.54 -5.01 -9.95
N PRO A 55 14.46 -4.04 -10.10
CA PRO A 55 15.48 -3.79 -9.09
C PRO A 55 14.91 -3.49 -7.70
N ALA A 56 13.83 -2.70 -7.61
CA ALA A 56 13.17 -2.40 -6.35
C ALA A 56 12.41 -3.60 -5.79
N VAL A 57 11.78 -4.40 -6.65
CA VAL A 57 11.16 -5.68 -6.27
C VAL A 57 12.18 -6.58 -5.59
N TYR A 58 13.37 -6.75 -6.19
CA TYR A 58 14.45 -7.57 -5.61
C TYR A 58 14.92 -7.04 -4.25
N ALA A 59 14.98 -5.72 -4.07
CA ALA A 59 15.33 -5.14 -2.77
C ALA A 59 14.32 -5.48 -1.67
N CYS A 60 13.04 -5.68 -2.04
CA CYS A 60 11.94 -6.03 -1.13
C CYS A 60 11.83 -7.55 -0.86
N ILE A 61 12.52 -8.38 -1.64
CA ILE A 61 12.47 -9.84 -1.51
C ILE A 61 13.57 -10.30 -0.55
N GLU A 62 13.18 -11.08 0.46
CA GLU A 62 14.10 -11.69 1.40
C GLU A 62 14.66 -13.01 0.84
N ARG A 63 13.79 -13.82 0.23
CA ARG A 63 14.16 -15.14 -0.30
C ARG A 63 13.24 -15.58 -1.43
N PHE A 64 13.85 -16.18 -2.45
CA PHE A 64 13.15 -16.97 -3.46
C PHE A 64 13.25 -18.46 -3.09
N ASP A 65 12.11 -19.13 -2.97
CA ASP A 65 12.00 -20.57 -2.77
C ASP A 65 11.16 -21.16 -3.92
N LEU A 66 11.64 -20.93 -5.14
CA LEU A 66 10.99 -21.31 -6.40
C LEU A 66 11.74 -22.48 -7.03
N ALA A 67 11.04 -23.55 -7.39
CA ALA A 67 11.64 -24.73 -7.99
C ALA A 67 12.22 -24.39 -9.38
N GLY A 68 13.49 -24.77 -9.60
CA GLY A 68 14.17 -24.55 -10.88
C GLY A 68 14.56 -23.10 -11.15
N TRP A 69 14.47 -22.21 -10.16
CA TRP A 69 14.84 -20.81 -10.28
C TRP A 69 16.05 -20.48 -9.41
N GLN A 70 17.06 -19.83 -10.00
CA GLN A 70 18.27 -19.42 -9.30
C GLN A 70 18.64 -17.94 -9.55
N ALA A 71 17.68 -17.12 -9.97
CA ALA A 71 18.00 -15.74 -10.29
C ALA A 71 18.46 -14.99 -9.04
N SER A 72 19.71 -14.53 -9.07
CA SER A 72 20.34 -13.76 -8.01
C SER A 72 20.27 -12.25 -8.28
N SER A 73 19.90 -11.86 -9.50
CA SER A 73 19.80 -10.46 -9.94
C SER A 73 18.57 -10.24 -10.84
N PRO A 74 18.06 -8.99 -10.91
CA PRO A 74 16.90 -8.65 -11.75
C PRO A 74 17.13 -8.92 -13.24
N ASP A 75 18.37 -8.82 -13.72
CA ASP A 75 18.73 -9.05 -15.14
C ASP A 75 18.60 -10.52 -15.57
N GLN A 76 18.47 -11.45 -14.62
CA GLN A 76 18.34 -12.87 -14.88
C GLN A 76 16.88 -13.31 -15.09
N PHE A 77 15.92 -12.38 -15.07
CA PHE A 77 14.54 -12.69 -15.40
C PHE A 77 14.42 -13.17 -16.85
N PRO A 78 13.83 -14.35 -17.11
CA PRO A 78 13.70 -14.87 -18.45
C PRO A 78 12.74 -14.00 -19.25
N PRO A 79 13.07 -13.66 -20.51
CA PRO A 79 12.23 -12.83 -21.36
C PRO A 79 11.02 -13.60 -21.94
N THR A 80 10.64 -14.72 -21.32
CA THR A 80 9.47 -15.52 -21.68
C THR A 80 8.20 -14.92 -21.09
N ASP A 81 7.05 -15.21 -21.67
CA ASP A 81 5.77 -14.68 -21.17
C ASP A 81 5.50 -15.09 -19.73
N GLU A 82 5.86 -16.32 -19.34
CA GLU A 82 5.77 -16.80 -17.96
C GLU A 82 6.65 -15.98 -17.00
N GLY A 83 7.82 -15.52 -17.46
CA GLY A 83 8.73 -14.67 -16.70
C GLY A 83 8.17 -13.26 -16.50
N VAL A 84 7.52 -12.72 -17.54
CA VAL A 84 6.79 -11.45 -17.49
C VAL A 84 5.61 -11.54 -16.52
N GLU A 85 4.85 -12.62 -16.54
CA GLU A 85 3.75 -12.86 -15.60
C GLU A 85 4.26 -12.96 -14.15
N LEU A 86 5.35 -13.68 -13.92
CA LEU A 86 5.98 -13.77 -12.60
C LEU A 86 6.45 -12.39 -12.10
N ALA A 87 7.09 -11.60 -12.97
CA ALA A 87 7.53 -10.24 -12.63
C ALA A 87 6.34 -9.33 -12.30
N ALA A 88 5.28 -9.35 -13.11
CA ALA A 88 4.07 -8.58 -12.88
C ALA A 88 3.38 -8.96 -11.56
N TRP A 89 3.34 -10.26 -11.25
CA TRP A 89 2.82 -10.75 -9.97
C TRP A 89 3.65 -10.25 -8.78
N LEU A 90 4.98 -10.32 -8.85
CA LEU A 90 5.85 -9.81 -7.79
C LEU A 90 5.69 -8.30 -7.57
N VAL A 91 5.64 -7.53 -8.67
CA VAL A 91 5.40 -6.07 -8.63
C VAL A 91 4.08 -5.77 -7.91
N LYS A 92 3.01 -6.51 -8.23
CA LYS A 92 1.71 -6.35 -7.56
C LYS A 92 1.80 -6.64 -6.06
N GLU A 93 2.44 -7.74 -5.66
CA GLU A 93 2.55 -8.09 -4.24
C GLU A 93 3.40 -7.09 -3.45
N VAL A 94 4.51 -6.60 -4.02
CA VAL A 94 5.31 -5.56 -3.38
C VAL A 94 4.53 -4.25 -3.26
N ALA A 95 3.75 -3.87 -4.27
CA ALA A 95 2.89 -2.68 -4.20
C ALA A 95 1.88 -2.77 -3.05
N VAL A 96 1.31 -3.95 -2.80
CA VAL A 96 0.41 -4.20 -1.66
C VAL A 96 1.15 -4.01 -0.34
N VAL A 97 2.31 -4.64 -0.17
CA VAL A 97 3.09 -4.55 1.06
C VAL A 97 3.58 -3.12 1.33
N TYR A 98 3.94 -2.40 0.27
CA TYR A 98 4.28 -0.98 0.34
C TYR A 98 3.09 -0.14 0.81
N ALA A 99 1.92 -0.33 0.21
CA ALA A 99 0.70 0.38 0.62
C ALA A 99 0.35 0.10 2.10
N GLU A 100 0.51 -1.13 2.57
CA GLU A 100 0.32 -1.50 3.98
C GLU A 100 1.35 -0.85 4.91
N SER A 101 2.57 -0.61 4.43
CA SER A 101 3.66 0.02 5.20
C SER A 101 3.51 1.54 5.29
N VAL A 102 2.90 2.17 4.29
CA VAL A 102 2.71 3.63 4.21
C VAL A 102 1.35 4.07 4.75
N ALA A 103 0.33 3.21 4.70
CA ALA A 103 -0.98 3.55 5.22
C ALA A 103 -0.91 3.87 6.72
N PRO A 104 -1.49 5.00 7.19
CA PRO A 104 -1.67 5.21 8.61
C PRO A 104 -2.55 4.08 9.16
N PRO A 105 -2.34 3.61 10.41
CA PRO A 105 -3.19 2.57 10.99
C PRO A 105 -4.65 3.01 10.85
N PRO A 106 -5.57 2.09 10.48
CA PRO A 106 -6.98 2.46 10.36
C PRO A 106 -7.38 3.13 11.67
N LYS A 107 -7.79 4.40 11.59
CA LYS A 107 -8.32 5.12 12.76
C LYS A 107 -9.41 4.22 13.31
N ALA A 108 -9.19 3.65 14.49
CA ALA A 108 -10.16 2.83 15.18
C ALA A 108 -11.49 3.58 15.11
N SER A 109 -12.49 2.96 14.50
CA SER A 109 -13.84 3.51 14.41
C SER A 109 -14.23 3.96 15.82
N THR A 110 -14.28 5.27 16.03
CA THR A 110 -14.80 5.84 17.27
C THR A 110 -16.18 5.21 17.45
N PRO A 111 -16.44 4.49 18.56
CA PRO A 111 -17.77 3.98 18.80
C PRO A 111 -18.71 5.18 18.81
N THR A 112 -19.67 5.19 17.89
CA THR A 112 -20.73 6.20 17.83
C THR A 112 -21.30 6.37 19.23
N PRO A 113 -21.22 7.56 19.86
CA PRO A 113 -21.80 7.75 21.17
C PRO A 113 -23.31 7.54 21.04
N MET A 114 -23.83 6.60 21.83
CA MET A 114 -25.25 6.33 21.99
C MET A 114 -25.95 7.65 22.37
N PRO A 115 -27.11 8.00 21.79
CA PRO A 115 -27.83 9.18 22.22
C PRO A 115 -28.35 8.98 23.64
N THR A 116 -27.79 9.73 24.60
CA THR A 116 -28.32 9.85 25.96
C THR A 116 -29.70 10.51 25.88
N PRO A 117 -30.76 9.91 26.47
CA PRO A 117 -32.04 10.60 26.61
C PRO A 117 -31.86 11.74 27.63
N SER A 118 -31.86 12.99 27.14
CA SER A 118 -31.84 14.16 28.00
C SER A 118 -33.21 14.35 28.63
N GLU A 119 -33.29 13.96 29.89
CA GLU A 119 -34.41 14.11 30.81
C GLU A 119 -34.63 15.59 31.17
N SER A 120 -35.91 15.94 31.32
CA SER A 120 -36.47 17.24 31.71
C SER A 120 -35.88 17.86 32.98
N MET A 121 -35.76 19.19 33.01
CA MET A 121 -36.08 20.11 34.14
C MET A 121 -35.84 21.57 33.66
N ALA A 122 -36.84 22.43 33.43
CA ALA A 122 -37.77 23.11 34.35
C ALA A 122 -37.12 24.22 35.23
N MET A 123 -37.44 25.48 34.91
CA MET A 123 -37.75 26.67 35.76
C MET A 123 -37.39 27.97 35.00
N ALA A 124 -38.35 28.85 34.69
CA ALA A 124 -38.92 29.93 35.54
C ALA A 124 -37.87 31.03 35.80
N GLU A 125 -38.07 32.35 35.68
CA GLU A 125 -39.22 33.25 35.66
C GLU A 125 -38.70 34.67 35.25
N SER A 126 -39.60 35.49 34.68
CA SER A 126 -39.61 36.94 34.37
C SER A 126 -39.08 37.92 35.46
N PRO A 127 -39.26 39.28 35.38
CA PRO A 127 -39.27 40.30 34.28
C PRO A 127 -38.48 41.60 34.63
N SER A 128 -38.34 42.56 33.69
CA SER A 128 -38.34 44.03 33.94
C SER A 128 -37.96 44.77 32.65
N ALA A 129 -38.80 45.58 32.00
CA ALA A 129 -39.40 46.87 32.37
C ALA A 129 -38.87 47.94 31.41
N ALA A 130 -39.79 48.62 30.72
CA ALA A 130 -39.57 49.73 29.79
C ALA A 130 -39.06 51.00 30.50
N PRO A 131 -38.72 52.06 29.74
CA PRO A 131 -39.75 53.10 29.60
C PRO A 131 -39.84 53.81 28.23
N SER A 132 -41.03 54.34 28.00
CA SER A 132 -41.44 55.28 26.95
C SER A 132 -40.86 56.68 27.11
N SER A 133 -40.62 57.37 25.98
CA SER A 133 -40.94 58.79 25.66
C SER A 133 -40.21 59.16 24.36
N ALA A 134 -40.88 59.40 23.24
CA ALA A 134 -41.66 60.60 22.88
C ALA A 134 -40.79 61.84 22.59
N SER A 135 -40.67 62.17 21.30
CA SER A 135 -40.74 63.53 20.72
C SER A 135 -40.89 63.42 19.21
#